data_AF-A0A6C0DC10-F1
#
_entry.id   AF-A0A6C0DC10-F1
#
_cell.length_a   1.000
_cell.length_b   1.000
_cell.length_c   1.000
_cell.angle_alpha   90.00
_cell.angle_beta   90.00
_cell.angle_gamma   90.00
#
_symmetry.space_group_name_H-M   'P 1'
#
loop_
_entity.id
_entity.type
_entity.pdbx_description
1 polymer ?
#
loop_
_entity_poly.entity_id
_entity_poly.type
_entity_poly.pdbx_seq_one_letter_code
_entity_poly.pdbx_strand_id
1 'polypeptide(L)'
;MNNYLSAQAYTEYLPNYLMLPKYVSSYGKYSAFFILGEAFFLFYFSKYVLGFFKLCLYITTTLHWHEVHNDSLVKKIDITMVLISNLLAGYESFLCNFFNVWVMCSTMVIIIFIINKTLFYYQVQIHNQKSIEYFNKYKPYYFSLHYTNPGTLNREYAYYRITFTHLLFIHIIPSLISIYLLFIHNYK
;
A
#
# COMPACT_ATOMS: atom_id res chain seq x y z
N MET A 1 22.74 2.77 -23.79
CA MET A 1 23.28 4.09 -23.36
C MET A 1 22.07 5.01 -23.18
N ASN A 2 21.95 5.72 -22.05
CA ASN A 2 20.91 6.71 -21.67
C ASN A 2 19.62 6.29 -20.90
N ASN A 3 19.68 5.33 -19.98
CA ASN A 3 18.62 5.20 -18.93
C ASN A 3 19.02 5.80 -17.57
N TYR A 4 20.25 6.26 -17.40
CA TYR A 4 20.74 6.84 -16.14
C TYR A 4 20.57 8.36 -16.07
N LEU A 5 20.31 9.04 -17.19
CA LEU A 5 20.09 10.48 -17.24
C LEU A 5 18.68 10.89 -16.78
N SER A 6 17.71 9.96 -16.69
CA SER A 6 16.39 10.27 -16.15
C SER A 6 16.41 10.32 -14.62
N ALA A 7 16.97 9.31 -13.96
CA ALA A 7 16.89 9.19 -12.50
C ALA A 7 17.60 10.34 -11.73
N GLN A 8 18.69 10.87 -12.28
CA GLN A 8 19.45 11.98 -11.67
C GLN A 8 18.77 13.35 -11.90
N ALA A 9 18.14 13.54 -13.07
CA ALA A 9 17.34 14.73 -13.35
C ALA A 9 16.01 14.75 -12.56
N TYR A 10 15.43 13.59 -12.25
CA TYR A 10 14.19 13.52 -11.47
C TYR A 10 14.38 13.77 -9.96
N THR A 11 15.59 13.56 -9.42
CA THR A 11 15.87 13.79 -8.00
C THR A 11 15.96 15.26 -7.60
N GLU A 12 16.27 16.16 -8.53
CA GLU A 12 16.22 17.62 -8.28
C GLU A 12 14.78 18.16 -8.22
N TYR A 13 13.79 17.39 -8.66
CA TYR A 13 12.41 17.87 -8.85
C TYR A 13 11.35 17.22 -7.96
N LEU A 14 11.70 16.26 -7.08
CA LEU A 14 10.72 15.80 -6.11
C LEU A 14 10.50 16.92 -5.08
N PRO A 15 9.34 17.59 -5.04
CA PRO A 15 9.10 18.63 -4.05
C PRO A 15 9.29 18.03 -2.65
N ASN A 16 9.72 18.83 -1.68
CA ASN A 16 10.06 18.41 -0.30
C ASN A 16 8.99 17.57 0.43
N TYR A 17 7.79 17.42 -0.15
CA TYR A 17 6.65 16.72 0.39
C TYR A 17 6.30 15.37 -0.25
N LEU A 18 6.82 15.03 -1.45
CA LEU A 18 6.47 13.78 -2.13
C LEU A 18 7.30 12.61 -1.60
N MET A 19 6.64 11.48 -1.34
CA MET A 19 7.25 10.26 -0.80
C MET A 19 7.69 9.29 -1.91
N LEU A 20 7.03 9.33 -3.07
CA LEU A 20 7.24 8.42 -4.19
C LEU A 20 7.19 9.17 -5.54
N PRO A 21 7.94 8.74 -6.57
CA PRO A 21 7.77 9.23 -7.93
C PRO A 21 6.38 8.93 -8.50
N LYS A 22 5.84 9.83 -9.34
CA LYS A 22 4.46 9.72 -9.88
C LYS A 22 4.21 8.44 -10.69
N TYR A 23 5.21 7.94 -11.41
CA TYR A 23 5.08 6.69 -12.18
C TYR A 23 5.10 5.44 -11.28
N VAL A 24 5.65 5.52 -10.06
CA VAL A 24 5.52 4.46 -9.06
C VAL A 24 4.15 4.56 -8.38
N SER A 25 3.71 5.78 -8.04
CA SER A 25 2.40 5.97 -7.39
C SER A 25 1.22 5.58 -8.28
N SER A 26 1.35 5.65 -9.60
CA SER A 26 0.29 5.21 -10.53
C SER A 26 -0.09 3.74 -10.37
N TYR A 27 0.82 2.85 -9.95
CA TYR A 27 0.46 1.46 -9.67
C TYR A 27 -0.55 1.35 -8.52
N GLY A 28 -0.46 2.24 -7.53
CA GLY A 28 -1.44 2.33 -6.46
C GLY A 28 -2.83 2.72 -6.94
N LYS A 29 -2.94 3.58 -7.95
CA LYS A 29 -4.24 3.90 -8.56
C LYS A 29 -4.89 2.66 -9.19
N TYR A 30 -4.11 1.83 -9.88
CA TYR A 30 -4.63 0.60 -10.49
C TYR A 30 -5.16 -0.37 -9.44
N SER A 31 -4.51 -0.46 -8.29
CA SER A 31 -5.00 -1.30 -7.19
C SER A 31 -6.33 -0.83 -6.60
N ALA A 32 -6.67 0.47 -6.70
CA ALA A 32 -7.94 0.99 -6.22
C ALA A 32 -9.13 0.38 -7.00
N PHE A 33 -8.94 0.00 -8.27
CA PHE A 33 -9.99 -0.67 -9.05
C PHE A 33 -10.36 -2.05 -8.48
N PHE A 34 -9.43 -2.74 -7.78
CA PHE A 34 -9.79 -3.97 -7.06
C PHE A 34 -10.75 -3.69 -5.90
N ILE A 35 -10.53 -2.59 -5.18
CA ILE A 35 -11.42 -2.14 -4.09
C ILE A 35 -12.80 -1.77 -4.66
N LEU A 36 -12.85 -1.12 -5.83
CA LEU A 36 -14.09 -0.82 -6.52
C LEU A 36 -14.84 -2.09 -6.94
N GLY A 37 -14.13 -3.07 -7.51
CA GLY A 37 -14.72 -4.38 -7.86
C GLY A 37 -15.27 -5.12 -6.63
N GLU A 38 -14.55 -5.09 -5.52
CA GLU A 38 -15.02 -5.63 -4.23
C GLU A 38 -16.28 -4.92 -3.74
N ALA A 39 -16.37 -3.59 -3.86
CA ALA A 39 -17.55 -2.82 -3.47
C ALA A 39 -18.80 -3.26 -4.26
N PHE A 40 -18.68 -3.44 -5.59
CA PHE A 40 -19.79 -3.95 -6.39
C PHE A 40 -20.18 -5.39 -6.05
N PHE A 41 -19.19 -6.24 -5.78
CA PHE A 41 -19.43 -7.61 -5.31
C PHE A 41 -20.21 -7.62 -3.98
N LEU A 42 -19.86 -6.74 -3.05
CA LEU A 42 -20.56 -6.59 -1.78
C LEU A 42 -22.01 -6.14 -1.96
N PHE A 43 -22.27 -5.20 -2.88
CA PHE A 43 -23.63 -4.78 -3.21
C PHE A 43 -24.45 -5.92 -3.81
N TYR A 44 -23.85 -6.75 -4.68
CA TYR A 44 -24.51 -7.92 -5.24
C TYR A 44 -24.97 -8.92 -4.16
N PHE A 45 -24.17 -9.12 -3.11
CA PHE A 45 -24.53 -9.96 -1.95
C PHE A 45 -25.27 -9.20 -0.84
N SER A 46 -25.88 -8.05 -1.13
CA SER A 46 -26.68 -7.25 -0.19
C SER A 46 -25.92 -6.77 1.07
N LYS A 47 -24.58 -6.69 1.02
CA LYS A 47 -23.72 -6.14 2.09
C LYS A 47 -23.53 -4.63 1.92
N TYR A 48 -24.65 -3.88 1.90
CA TYR A 48 -24.68 -2.48 1.48
C TYR A 48 -23.78 -1.55 2.31
N VAL A 49 -23.74 -1.72 3.64
CA VAL A 49 -22.92 -0.87 4.53
C VAL A 49 -21.44 -1.03 4.22
N LEU A 50 -20.95 -2.27 4.15
CA LEU A 50 -19.55 -2.56 3.82
C LEU A 50 -19.22 -2.13 2.38
N GLY A 51 -20.13 -2.37 1.42
CA GLY A 51 -19.99 -1.90 0.04
C GLY A 51 -19.83 -0.39 -0.08
N PHE A 52 -20.62 0.38 0.68
CA PHE A 52 -20.50 1.85 0.72
C PHE A 52 -19.14 2.31 1.24
N PHE A 53 -18.66 1.74 2.36
CA PHE A 53 -17.33 2.08 2.89
C PHE A 53 -16.19 1.69 1.95
N LYS A 54 -16.32 0.58 1.21
CA LYS A 54 -15.37 0.20 0.17
C LYS A 54 -15.37 1.18 -1.02
N LEU A 55 -16.54 1.71 -1.40
CA LEU A 55 -16.62 2.77 -2.42
C LEU A 55 -15.94 4.06 -1.95
N CYS A 56 -16.16 4.46 -0.68
CA CYS A 56 -15.45 5.59 -0.08
C CYS A 56 -13.94 5.35 -0.06
N LEU A 57 -13.51 4.14 0.32
CA LEU A 57 -12.11 3.74 0.31
C LEU A 57 -11.51 3.80 -1.09
N TYR A 58 -12.21 3.35 -2.13
CA TYR A 58 -11.76 3.49 -3.52
C TYR A 58 -11.46 4.96 -3.87
N ILE A 59 -12.34 5.89 -3.50
CA ILE A 59 -12.15 7.33 -3.75
C ILE A 59 -10.93 7.83 -2.98
N THR A 60 -10.83 7.55 -1.68
CA THR A 60 -9.72 8.05 -0.85
C THR A 60 -8.39 7.47 -1.27
N THR A 61 -8.35 6.18 -1.64
CA THR A 61 -7.15 5.50 -2.12
C THR A 61 -6.72 6.09 -3.47
N THR A 62 -7.65 6.32 -4.39
CA THR A 62 -7.35 6.97 -5.68
C THR A 62 -6.75 8.36 -5.48
N LEU A 63 -7.31 9.14 -4.56
CA LEU A 63 -6.78 10.47 -4.21
C LEU A 63 -5.40 10.37 -3.52
N HIS A 64 -5.22 9.44 -2.58
CA HIS A 64 -3.96 9.23 -1.88
C HIS A 64 -2.83 8.85 -2.84
N TRP A 65 -3.11 7.97 -3.80
CA TRP A 65 -2.14 7.52 -4.79
C TRP A 65 -1.98 8.47 -5.99
N HIS A 66 -2.82 9.52 -6.08
CA HIS A 66 -2.57 10.62 -7.00
C HIS A 66 -1.25 11.31 -6.70
N GLU A 67 -1.07 11.71 -5.45
CA GLU A 67 0.17 12.30 -4.94
C GLU A 67 0.42 11.79 -3.52
N VAL A 68 1.44 10.95 -3.36
CA VAL A 68 1.74 10.31 -2.08
C VAL A 68 2.59 11.26 -1.23
N HIS A 69 1.95 11.92 -0.29
CA HIS A 69 2.61 12.78 0.71
C HIS A 69 2.84 12.03 2.03
N ASN A 70 3.92 12.36 2.74
CA ASN A 70 4.23 11.74 4.03
C ASN A 70 3.15 12.04 5.10
N ASP A 71 2.61 13.26 5.13
CA ASP A 71 1.65 13.73 6.12
C ASP A 71 0.53 14.58 5.48
N SER A 72 -0.25 13.98 4.57
CA SER A 72 -1.46 14.64 4.04
C SER A 72 -2.71 14.25 4.81
N LEU A 73 -3.68 15.17 4.85
CA LEU A 73 -5.03 14.88 5.34
C LEU A 73 -5.66 13.71 4.58
N VAL A 74 -5.46 13.66 3.25
CA VAL A 74 -5.97 12.57 2.39
C VAL A 74 -5.46 11.22 2.86
N LYS A 75 -4.17 11.10 3.20
CA LYS A 75 -3.60 9.85 3.75
C LYS A 75 -4.23 9.46 5.08
N LYS A 76 -4.46 10.43 5.98
CA LYS A 76 -5.12 10.17 7.27
C LYS A 76 -6.54 9.64 7.06
N ILE A 77 -7.31 10.27 6.19
CA ILE A 77 -8.66 9.83 5.82
C ILE A 77 -8.64 8.44 5.19
N ASP A 78 -7.72 8.18 4.26
CA ASP A 78 -7.58 6.88 3.61
C ASP A 78 -7.28 5.76 4.62
N ILE A 79 -6.33 5.98 5.54
CA ILE A 79 -6.04 5.03 6.63
C ILE A 79 -7.28 4.80 7.50
N THR A 80 -8.03 5.85 7.85
CA THR A 80 -9.28 5.71 8.61
C THR A 80 -10.30 4.86 7.85
N MET A 81 -10.47 5.06 6.54
CA MET A 81 -11.37 4.25 5.72
C MET A 81 -10.94 2.79 5.62
N VAL A 82 -9.63 2.52 5.53
CA VAL A 82 -9.09 1.15 5.59
C VAL A 82 -9.44 0.50 6.93
N LEU A 83 -9.24 1.19 8.04
CA LEU A 83 -9.53 0.67 9.38
C LEU A 83 -11.02 0.37 9.57
N ILE A 84 -11.90 1.30 9.21
CA ILE A 84 -13.35 1.11 9.31
C ILE A 84 -13.79 -0.07 8.44
N SER A 85 -13.33 -0.11 7.17
CA SER A 85 -13.67 -1.19 6.25
C SER A 85 -13.19 -2.55 6.76
N ASN A 86 -11.99 -2.62 7.34
CA ASN A 86 -11.44 -3.86 7.89
C ASN A 86 -12.20 -4.34 9.14
N LEU A 87 -12.61 -3.41 10.02
CA LEU A 87 -13.42 -3.74 11.20
C LEU A 87 -14.82 -4.25 10.81
N LEU A 88 -15.46 -3.61 9.84
CA LEU A 88 -16.74 -4.07 9.30
C LEU A 88 -16.59 -5.46 8.64
N ALA A 89 -15.53 -5.69 7.88
CA ALA A 89 -15.23 -7.01 7.33
C ALA A 89 -14.98 -8.07 8.42
N GLY A 90 -14.37 -7.68 9.54
CA GLY A 90 -14.18 -8.55 10.70
C GLY A 90 -15.49 -8.92 11.39
N TYR A 91 -16.42 -7.97 11.50
CA TYR A 91 -17.77 -8.22 12.00
C TYR A 91 -18.55 -9.18 11.09
N GLU A 92 -18.54 -8.96 9.78
CA GLU A 92 -19.16 -9.90 8.82
C GLU A 92 -18.52 -11.30 8.90
N SER A 93 -17.20 -11.37 9.04
CA SER A 93 -16.48 -12.64 9.20
C SER A 93 -16.86 -13.36 10.50
N PHE A 94 -17.13 -12.61 11.58
CA PHE A 94 -17.64 -13.17 12.83
C PHE A 94 -19.02 -13.79 12.66
N LEU A 95 -19.96 -13.06 12.02
CA LEU A 95 -21.31 -13.58 11.73
C LEU A 95 -21.27 -14.85 10.85
N CYS A 96 -20.29 -14.95 9.97
CA CYS A 96 -20.12 -16.10 9.06
C CYS A 96 -19.32 -17.27 9.66
N ASN A 97 -18.94 -17.24 10.95
CA ASN A 97 -18.07 -18.22 11.61
C ASN A 97 -16.65 -18.36 11.00
N PHE A 98 -16.15 -17.30 10.36
CA PHE A 98 -14.80 -17.22 9.76
C PHE A 98 -13.88 -16.21 10.44
N PHE A 99 -14.21 -15.79 11.66
CA PHE A 99 -13.45 -14.78 12.40
C PHE A 99 -11.95 -15.13 12.53
N ASN A 100 -11.61 -16.40 12.75
CA ASN A 100 -10.23 -16.85 12.87
C ASN A 100 -9.43 -16.57 11.58
N VAL A 101 -10.03 -16.75 10.41
CA VAL A 101 -9.39 -16.47 9.10
C VAL A 101 -9.13 -14.97 8.97
N TRP A 102 -10.10 -14.14 9.36
CA TRP A 102 -9.94 -12.68 9.36
C TRP A 102 -8.84 -12.21 10.33
N VAL A 103 -8.76 -12.78 11.55
CA VAL A 103 -7.71 -12.46 12.53
C VAL A 103 -6.33 -12.84 12.00
N MET A 104 -6.17 -14.04 11.43
CA MET A 104 -4.90 -14.49 10.86
C MET A 104 -4.46 -13.58 9.70
N CYS A 105 -5.38 -13.26 8.78
CA CYS A 105 -5.11 -12.35 7.67
C CYS A 105 -4.70 -10.96 8.18
N SER A 106 -5.51 -10.35 9.05
CA SER A 106 -5.23 -9.01 9.60
C SER A 106 -3.88 -8.96 10.31
N THR A 107 -3.55 -10.00 11.10
CA THR A 107 -2.27 -10.09 11.79
C THR A 107 -1.09 -10.17 10.81
N MET A 108 -1.20 -11.00 9.78
CA MET A 108 -0.18 -11.13 8.74
C MET A 108 0.04 -9.80 8.01
N VAL A 109 -1.04 -9.11 7.65
CA VAL A 109 -1.00 -7.80 6.99
C VAL A 109 -0.31 -6.76 7.87
N ILE A 110 -0.64 -6.69 9.16
CA ILE A 110 -0.02 -5.76 10.12
C ILE A 110 1.49 -6.01 10.22
N ILE A 111 1.91 -7.27 10.38
CA ILE A 111 3.34 -7.63 10.49
C ILE A 111 4.09 -7.21 9.23
N ILE A 112 3.57 -7.56 8.05
CA ILE A 112 4.21 -7.25 6.77
C ILE A 112 4.26 -5.75 6.52
N PHE A 113 3.21 -5.02 6.90
CA PHE A 113 3.17 -3.56 6.82
C PHE A 113 4.25 -2.93 7.71
N ILE A 114 4.39 -3.38 8.96
CA ILE A 114 5.41 -2.88 9.90
C ILE A 114 6.82 -3.13 9.35
N ILE A 115 7.10 -4.35 8.86
CA ILE A 115 8.40 -4.70 8.29
C ILE A 115 8.71 -3.81 7.07
N ASN A 116 7.75 -3.68 6.15
CA ASN A 116 7.96 -2.88 4.94
C ASN A 116 8.11 -1.38 5.23
N LYS A 117 7.33 -0.85 6.18
CA LYS A 117 7.43 0.55 6.60
C LYS A 117 8.78 0.81 7.28
N THR A 118 9.25 -0.10 8.13
CA THR A 118 10.58 -0.01 8.76
C THR A 118 11.69 -0.01 7.71
N LEU A 119 11.67 -0.97 6.79
CA LEU A 119 12.64 -1.03 5.68
C LEU A 119 12.61 0.25 4.85
N PHE A 120 11.42 0.75 4.52
CA PHE A 120 11.29 1.98 3.75
C PHE A 120 11.82 3.20 4.51
N TYR A 121 11.56 3.30 5.81
CA TYR A 121 12.07 4.38 6.64
C TYR A 121 13.60 4.45 6.60
N TYR A 122 14.28 3.32 6.84
CA TYR A 122 15.74 3.27 6.84
C TYR A 122 16.35 3.40 5.44
N GLN A 123 15.74 2.81 4.42
CA GLN A 123 16.28 2.86 3.06
C GLN A 123 16.05 4.21 2.38
N VAL A 124 14.97 4.92 2.73
CA VAL A 124 14.48 6.08 1.98
C VAL A 124 14.38 7.32 2.86
N GLN A 125 13.65 7.25 3.98
CA GLN A 125 13.21 8.45 4.70
C GLN A 125 14.26 9.05 5.65
N ILE A 126 15.15 8.23 6.22
CA ILE A 126 16.13 8.67 7.23
C ILE A 126 17.03 9.82 6.74
N HIS A 127 17.37 9.83 5.45
CA HIS A 127 18.20 10.87 4.82
C HIS A 127 17.59 11.34 3.51
N ASN A 128 16.25 11.48 3.46
CA ASN A 128 15.40 11.60 2.27
C ASN A 128 15.92 12.42 1.07
N GLN A 129 16.83 13.38 1.28
CA GLN A 129 17.33 14.31 0.27
C GLN A 129 18.86 14.45 0.23
N LYS A 130 19.60 13.75 1.10
CA LYS A 130 21.06 13.86 1.15
C LYS A 130 21.65 12.62 0.52
N SER A 131 22.38 12.80 -0.58
CA SER A 131 23.33 11.78 -1.00
C SER A 131 24.40 11.66 0.09
N ILE A 132 24.58 10.46 0.62
CA ILE A 132 25.63 10.19 1.59
C ILE A 132 26.71 9.41 0.87
N GLU A 133 27.95 9.88 0.99
CA GLU A 133 29.11 9.10 0.57
C GLU A 133 29.25 7.87 1.46
N TYR A 134 28.97 6.71 0.89
CA TYR A 134 29.24 5.44 1.55
C TYR A 134 30.70 5.05 1.31
N PHE A 135 31.49 5.07 2.38
CA PHE A 135 32.88 4.60 2.37
C PHE A 135 33.02 3.08 2.15
N ASN A 136 31.91 2.31 2.17
CA ASN A 136 31.93 0.87 1.98
C ASN A 136 31.02 0.42 0.83
N LYS A 137 31.66 -0.26 -0.12
CA LYS A 137 31.17 -0.73 -1.44
C LYS A 137 30.20 -1.93 -1.36
N TYR A 138 29.46 -2.10 -0.27
CA TYR A 138 28.55 -3.24 -0.14
C TYR A 138 27.34 -3.04 -1.06
N LYS A 139 27.09 -4.03 -1.93
CA LYS A 139 25.85 -4.08 -2.71
C LYS A 139 24.68 -4.23 -1.72
N PRO A 140 23.76 -3.26 -1.61
CA PRO A 140 22.68 -3.37 -0.65
C PRO A 140 21.78 -4.55 -1.03
N TYR A 141 21.57 -5.46 -0.09
CA TYR A 141 20.61 -6.55 -0.21
C TYR A 141 19.17 -6.02 -0.13
N TYR A 142 18.22 -6.71 -0.77
CA TYR A 142 16.82 -6.28 -0.90
C TYR A 142 16.13 -5.97 0.44
N PHE A 143 16.46 -6.75 1.49
CA PHE A 143 15.95 -6.61 2.86
C PHE A 143 16.99 -6.01 3.82
N SER A 144 17.87 -5.14 3.33
CA SER A 144 18.85 -4.45 4.19
C SER A 144 18.26 -3.17 4.80
N LEU A 145 18.70 -2.80 6.00
CA LEU A 145 18.39 -1.50 6.61
C LEU A 145 19.35 -0.39 6.15
N HIS A 146 20.13 -0.62 5.08
CA HIS A 146 21.08 0.36 4.57
C HIS A 146 20.35 1.43 3.77
N TYR A 147 20.69 2.70 4.03
CA TYR A 147 20.12 3.81 3.27
C TYR A 147 20.52 3.76 1.79
N THR A 148 19.59 4.14 0.92
CA THR A 148 19.73 4.13 -0.53
C THR A 148 19.76 5.56 -1.05
N ASN A 149 20.81 5.89 -1.81
CA ASN A 149 20.98 7.23 -2.37
C ASN A 149 19.90 7.53 -3.41
N PRO A 150 19.38 8.77 -3.46
CA PRO A 150 18.41 9.19 -4.48
C PRO A 150 18.96 8.95 -5.89
N GLY A 151 18.08 8.61 -6.84
CA GLY A 151 18.45 8.42 -8.25
C GLY A 151 19.18 7.10 -8.54
N THR A 152 19.38 6.24 -7.54
CA THR A 152 19.98 4.90 -7.73
C THR A 152 18.92 3.83 -7.98
N LEU A 153 19.30 2.75 -8.68
CA LEU A 153 18.42 1.58 -8.87
C LEU A 153 17.97 0.96 -7.54
N ASN A 154 18.79 1.03 -6.49
CA ASN A 154 18.42 0.49 -5.17
C ASN A 154 17.30 1.30 -4.51
N ARG A 155 17.34 2.62 -4.67
CA ARG A 155 16.25 3.52 -4.23
C ARG A 155 14.96 3.23 -4.98
N GLU A 156 15.10 3.01 -6.28
CA GLU A 156 13.99 2.64 -7.16
C GLU A 156 13.34 1.32 -6.73
N TYR A 157 14.13 0.28 -6.43
CA TYR A 157 13.62 -0.97 -5.90
C TYR A 157 12.94 -0.80 -4.54
N ALA A 158 13.42 0.10 -3.67
CA ALA A 158 12.75 0.39 -2.41
C ALA A 158 11.37 1.04 -2.63
N TYR A 159 11.23 1.93 -3.62
CA TYR A 159 9.95 2.50 -4.04
C TYR A 159 8.99 1.42 -4.55
N TYR A 160 9.44 0.56 -5.47
CA TYR A 160 8.60 -0.53 -5.97
C TYR A 160 8.21 -1.52 -4.88
N ARG A 161 9.13 -1.90 -3.99
CA ARG A 161 8.82 -2.82 -2.89
C ARG A 161 7.74 -2.26 -1.99
N ILE A 162 7.88 -1.02 -1.49
CA ILE A 162 6.86 -0.47 -0.59
C ILE A 162 5.49 -0.39 -1.28
N THR A 163 5.48 -0.01 -2.56
CA THR A 163 4.25 0.08 -3.33
C THR A 163 3.63 -1.29 -3.53
N PHE A 164 4.33 -2.26 -4.15
CA PHE A 164 3.76 -3.57 -4.45
C PHE A 164 3.41 -4.38 -3.20
N THR A 165 4.21 -4.31 -2.13
CA THR A 165 3.80 -4.90 -0.84
C THR A 165 2.49 -4.28 -0.38
N HIS A 166 2.35 -2.95 -0.42
CA HIS A 166 1.10 -2.30 -0.04
C HIS A 166 -0.05 -2.79 -0.92
N LEU A 167 0.11 -2.82 -2.26
CA LEU A 167 -0.97 -3.26 -3.15
C LEU A 167 -1.39 -4.69 -2.85
N LEU A 168 -0.42 -5.59 -2.66
CA LEU A 168 -0.68 -7.00 -2.45
C LEU A 168 -1.33 -7.27 -1.08
N PHE A 169 -0.75 -6.73 -0.01
CA PHE A 169 -1.14 -7.07 1.36
C PHE A 169 -2.22 -6.15 1.94
N ILE A 170 -2.40 -4.93 1.43
CA ILE A 170 -3.44 -4.00 1.92
C ILE A 170 -4.68 -4.06 1.03
N HIS A 171 -4.52 -4.22 -0.29
CA HIS A 171 -5.66 -4.22 -1.21
C HIS A 171 -6.02 -5.64 -1.66
N ILE A 172 -5.15 -6.30 -2.43
CA ILE A 172 -5.51 -7.52 -3.15
C ILE A 172 -5.86 -8.68 -2.21
N ILE A 173 -4.96 -9.07 -1.30
CA ILE A 173 -5.18 -10.22 -0.41
C ILE A 173 -6.41 -10.02 0.49
N PRO A 174 -6.57 -8.89 1.20
CA PRO A 174 -7.77 -8.65 2.01
C PRO A 174 -9.06 -8.69 1.20
N SER A 175 -9.08 -8.09 0.00
CA SER A 175 -10.25 -8.11 -0.89
C SER A 175 -10.59 -9.53 -1.35
N LEU A 176 -9.59 -10.32 -1.77
CA LEU A 176 -9.81 -11.71 -2.19
C LEU A 176 -10.36 -12.58 -1.06
N ILE A 177 -9.82 -12.41 0.16
CA ILE A 177 -10.31 -13.14 1.33
C ILE A 177 -11.74 -12.71 1.65
N SER A 178 -12.06 -11.43 1.63
CA SER A 178 -13.43 -10.95 1.87
C SER A 178 -14.42 -11.53 0.86
N ILE A 179 -14.09 -11.50 -0.43
CA ILE A 179 -14.89 -12.07 -1.52
C ILE A 179 -15.09 -13.58 -1.29
N TYR A 180 -14.02 -14.32 -0.99
CA TYR A 180 -14.07 -15.76 -0.76
C TYR A 180 -14.96 -16.14 0.44
N LEU A 181 -14.82 -15.43 1.57
CA LEU A 181 -15.61 -15.70 2.77
C LEU A 181 -17.11 -15.46 2.54
N LEU A 182 -17.44 -14.36 1.84
CA LEU A 182 -18.83 -14.04 1.50
C LEU A 182 -19.42 -15.03 0.50
N PHE A 183 -18.64 -15.45 -0.50
CA PHE A 183 -19.07 -16.46 -1.44
C PHE A 183 -19.42 -17.76 -0.72
N ILE A 184 -18.54 -18.27 0.14
CA ILE A 184 -18.82 -19.51 0.88
C ILE A 184 -20.04 -19.37 1.80
N HIS A 185 -20.24 -18.23 2.45
CA HIS A 185 -21.37 -18.03 3.34
C HIS A 185 -22.72 -18.06 2.61
N ASN A 186 -22.81 -17.47 1.42
CA ASN A 186 -24.07 -17.37 0.67
C ASN A 186 -24.45 -18.65 -0.09
N TYR A 187 -23.51 -19.58 -0.28
CA TYR A 187 -23.74 -20.85 -1.00
C TYR A 187 -23.68 -22.08 -0.09
N LYS A 188 -23.73 -21.89 1.23
CA LYS A 188 -23.98 -22.93 2.24
C LYS A 188 -25.46 -22.96 2.60
#